data_AF-A0A2W4P0P1-F1
#
_entry.id   AF-A0A2W4P0P1-F1
#
_cell.length_a   1.000
_cell.length_b   1.000
_cell.length_c   1.000
_cell.angle_alpha   90.00
_cell.angle_beta   90.00
_cell.angle_gamma   90.00
#
_symmetry.space_group_name_H-M   'P 1'
#
loop_
_entity.id
_entity.type
_entity.pdbx_description
1 polymer ?
#
loop_
_entity_poly.entity_id
_entity_poly.type
_entity_poly.pdbx_seq_one_letter_code
_entity_poly.pdbx_strand_id
1 'polypeptide(L)'
;MTTRFDPSSSVAFDLPRGAIELRGSGARVLVSADALLSLCSAADPEAARDFARRLGTEVGRRAAERLGRDDAIAVEAALDQLSLEIALMGFGVLGLERWGRALVFTLERSPFGDAGDVLVAGLLEGALQRAFSREAVVVRLCREDDTARFLVTGRRGAERVQEWLQSGAGWGEALARLQRRTGRGEA
;
A
#
# COMPACT_ATOMS: atom_id res chain seq x y z
N MET A 1 -14.53 8.62 -21.69
CA MET A 1 -13.14 8.43 -22.13
C MET A 1 -12.24 8.78 -20.96
N THR A 2 -11.73 7.79 -20.24
CA THR A 2 -10.79 7.99 -19.14
C THR A 2 -9.46 8.43 -19.74
N THR A 3 -9.08 9.69 -19.53
CA THR A 3 -7.74 10.19 -19.84
C THR A 3 -6.74 9.38 -19.05
N ARG A 4 -5.93 8.56 -19.74
CA ARG A 4 -4.85 7.78 -19.14
C ARG A 4 -3.87 8.77 -18.52
N PHE A 5 -3.67 8.69 -17.20
CA PHE A 5 -2.71 9.51 -16.48
C PHE A 5 -1.31 9.27 -17.05
N ASP A 6 -0.61 10.36 -17.42
CA ASP A 6 0.77 10.33 -17.86
C ASP A 6 1.69 10.74 -16.69
N PRO A 7 2.40 9.79 -16.05
CA PRO A 7 3.27 10.09 -14.92
C PRO A 7 4.54 10.85 -15.33
N SER A 8 4.91 10.89 -16.61
CA SER A 8 6.21 11.38 -17.08
C SER A 8 6.51 12.84 -16.75
N SER A 9 5.47 13.67 -16.54
CA SER A 9 5.58 15.09 -16.18
C SER A 9 5.00 15.41 -14.80
N SER A 10 4.82 14.39 -13.96
CA SER A 10 4.19 14.55 -12.65
C SER A 10 5.09 15.20 -11.62
N VAL A 11 6.41 15.01 -11.74
CA VAL A 11 7.44 15.60 -10.87
C VAL A 11 8.22 16.65 -11.64
N ALA A 12 8.28 17.87 -11.11
CA ALA A 12 9.07 18.97 -11.64
C ALA A 12 10.18 19.35 -10.65
N PHE A 13 11.39 19.52 -11.17
CA PHE A 13 12.55 19.99 -10.44
C PHE A 13 12.82 21.45 -10.78
N ASP A 14 12.50 22.37 -9.87
CA ASP A 14 12.87 23.78 -9.96
C ASP A 14 14.21 23.98 -9.24
N LEU A 15 15.30 23.64 -9.94
CA LEU A 15 16.66 23.73 -9.41
C LEU A 15 17.06 25.16 -9.02
N PRO A 16 16.73 26.21 -9.79
CA PRO A 16 17.01 27.59 -9.37
C PRO A 16 16.39 27.97 -8.03
N ARG A 17 15.21 27.43 -7.70
CA ARG A 17 14.55 27.67 -6.40
C ARG A 17 14.78 26.57 -5.37
N GLY A 18 15.49 25.50 -5.71
CA GLY A 18 15.72 24.35 -4.83
C GLY A 18 14.43 23.61 -4.46
N ALA A 19 13.44 23.59 -5.34
CA ALA A 19 12.13 23.02 -5.06
C ALA A 19 11.82 21.80 -5.93
N ILE A 20 11.07 20.86 -5.35
CA ILE A 20 10.48 19.74 -6.07
C ILE A 20 8.97 19.84 -5.92
N GLU A 21 8.29 19.88 -7.05
CA GLU A 21 6.84 19.98 -7.12
C GLU A 21 6.28 18.69 -7.71
N LEU A 22 5.26 18.16 -7.05
CA LEU A 22 4.41 17.11 -7.62
C LEU A 22 3.11 17.79 -8.07
N ARG A 23 2.75 17.65 -9.35
CA ARG A 23 1.52 18.28 -9.88
C ARG A 23 0.31 17.94 -9.01
N GLY A 24 -0.43 18.96 -8.58
CA GLY A 24 -1.61 18.80 -7.72
C GLY A 24 -1.29 18.41 -6.27
N SER A 25 -0.05 18.62 -5.82
CA SER A 25 0.37 18.36 -4.44
C SER A 25 1.29 19.43 -3.89
N GLY A 26 1.59 19.33 -2.59
CA GLY A 26 2.51 20.23 -1.90
C GLY A 26 3.98 19.94 -2.23
N ALA A 27 4.85 20.75 -1.62
CA ALA A 27 6.31 20.60 -1.73
C ALA A 27 6.79 19.18 -1.43
N ARG A 28 7.89 18.79 -2.07
CA ARG A 28 8.54 17.49 -1.91
C ARG A 28 10.02 17.63 -1.62
N VAL A 29 10.56 16.58 -1.01
CA VAL A 29 11.98 16.42 -0.73
C VAL A 29 12.42 15.06 -1.26
N LEU A 30 13.62 15.00 -1.83
CA LEU A 30 14.29 13.72 -2.10
C LEU A 30 15.07 13.31 -0.85
N VAL A 31 14.84 12.07 -0.42
CA VAL A 31 15.49 11.50 0.76
C VAL A 31 16.09 10.15 0.34
N SER A 32 17.27 9.83 0.87
CA SER A 32 17.86 8.50 0.70
C SER A 32 16.94 7.43 1.32
N ALA A 33 16.72 6.33 0.60
CA ALA A 33 15.91 5.23 1.10
C ALA A 33 16.47 4.65 2.41
N ASP A 34 17.79 4.49 2.51
CA ASP A 34 18.46 3.99 3.72
C ASP A 34 18.29 4.95 4.90
N ALA A 35 18.35 6.26 4.64
CA ALA A 35 18.16 7.26 5.69
C ALA A 35 16.71 7.29 6.19
N LEU A 36 15.73 7.18 5.27
CA LEU A 36 14.32 7.09 5.63
C LEU A 36 14.04 5.82 6.43
N LEU A 37 14.57 4.68 6.00
CA LEU A 37 14.43 3.41 6.70
C LEU A 37 15.07 3.46 8.09
N SER A 38 16.28 4.03 8.20
CA SER A 38 16.96 4.21 9.48
C SER A 38 16.16 5.11 10.42
N LEU A 39 15.59 6.21 9.93
CA LEU A 39 14.73 7.09 10.70
C LEU A 39 13.47 6.35 11.21
N CYS A 40 12.79 5.61 10.34
CA CYS A 40 11.61 4.84 10.74
C CYS A 40 11.95 3.72 11.73
N SER A 41 13.13 3.11 11.61
CA SER A 41 13.59 2.05 12.51
C SER A 41 13.99 2.56 13.89
N ALA A 42 14.45 3.82 13.97
CA ALA A 42 14.80 4.47 15.23
C ALA A 42 13.58 5.05 15.98
N ALA A 43 12.44 5.21 15.29
CA ALA A 43 11.20 5.70 15.88
C ALA A 43 10.44 4.58 16.59
N ASP A 44 9.53 4.95 17.51
CA ASP A 44 8.59 4.00 18.07
C ASP A 44 7.74 3.33 16.97
N PRO A 45 7.42 2.03 17.06
CA PRO A 45 6.71 1.32 16.00
C PRO A 45 5.37 1.94 15.59
N GLU A 46 4.65 2.52 16.56
CA GLU A 46 3.40 3.24 16.30
C GLU A 46 3.63 4.53 15.53
N ALA A 47 4.68 5.29 15.87
CA ALA A 47 5.05 6.51 15.17
C ALA A 47 5.48 6.24 13.72
N ALA A 48 6.28 5.18 13.49
CA ALA A 48 6.65 4.76 12.14
C ALA A 48 5.43 4.35 11.31
N ARG A 49 4.49 3.62 11.91
CA ARG A 49 3.24 3.23 11.24
C ARG A 49 2.32 4.43 10.96
N ASP A 50 2.22 5.38 11.89
CA ASP A 50 1.43 6.61 11.67
C ASP A 50 2.04 7.47 10.55
N PHE A 51 3.36 7.65 10.55
CA PHE A 51 4.08 8.30 9.47
C PHE A 51 3.78 7.64 8.11
N ALA A 52 3.90 6.32 8.03
CA ALA A 52 3.58 5.53 6.86
C ALA A 52 2.13 5.75 6.39
N ARG A 53 1.18 5.70 7.33
CA ARG A 53 -0.25 5.89 7.07
C ARG A 53 -0.58 7.28 6.54
N ARG A 54 0.12 8.31 7.01
CA ARG A 54 -0.03 9.68 6.47
C ARG A 54 0.45 9.77 5.02
N LEU A 55 1.58 9.16 4.69
CA LEU A 55 2.04 9.05 3.29
C LEU A 55 0.99 8.34 2.43
N GLY A 56 0.49 7.21 2.92
CA GLY A 56 -0.59 6.45 2.30
C GLY A 56 -1.84 7.27 2.06
N THR A 57 -2.27 8.04 3.05
CA THR A 57 -3.49 8.87 2.97
C THR A 57 -3.38 9.89 1.83
N GLU A 58 -2.22 10.50 1.64
CA GLU A 58 -1.99 11.40 0.52
C GLU A 58 -1.99 10.71 -0.84
N VAL A 59 -1.49 9.47 -0.92
CA VAL A 59 -1.61 8.62 -2.12
C VAL A 59 -3.07 8.33 -2.42
N GLY A 60 -3.83 7.83 -1.43
CA GLY A 60 -5.23 7.49 -1.60
C GLY A 60 -6.09 8.69 -1.97
N ARG A 61 -5.78 9.88 -1.43
CA ARG A 61 -6.45 11.14 -1.80
C ARG A 61 -6.27 11.44 -3.29
N ARG A 62 -5.03 11.40 -3.78
CA ARG A 62 -4.72 11.68 -5.20
C ARG A 62 -5.28 10.62 -6.14
N ALA A 63 -5.29 9.36 -5.72
CA ALA A 63 -5.93 8.29 -6.47
C ALA A 63 -7.45 8.54 -6.59
N ALA A 64 -8.13 8.84 -5.48
CA ALA A 64 -9.56 9.15 -5.47
C ALA A 64 -9.91 10.39 -6.32
N GLU A 65 -9.11 11.45 -6.24
CA GLU A 65 -9.30 12.67 -7.06
C GLU A 65 -9.25 12.39 -8.57
N ARG A 66 -8.39 11.46 -9.01
CA ARG A 66 -8.29 11.08 -10.43
C ARG A 66 -9.40 10.15 -10.90
N LEU A 67 -9.91 9.30 -10.02
CA LEU A 67 -10.96 8.33 -10.36
C LEU A 67 -12.33 9.01 -10.53
N GLY A 68 -12.52 10.20 -9.95
CA GLY A 68 -13.81 10.88 -9.93
C GLY A 68 -14.80 10.24 -8.95
N ARG A 69 -16.05 10.72 -8.96
CA ARG A 69 -17.12 10.28 -8.03
C ARG A 69 -18.07 9.26 -8.65
N ASP A 70 -17.54 8.25 -9.35
CA ASP A 70 -18.37 7.13 -9.78
C ASP A 70 -18.32 6.02 -8.72
N ASP A 71 -19.48 5.71 -8.12
CA ASP A 71 -19.61 4.70 -7.06
C ASP A 71 -19.31 3.27 -7.54
N ALA A 72 -19.14 3.09 -8.85
CA ALA A 72 -18.82 1.82 -9.50
C ALA A 72 -17.35 1.72 -9.97
N ILE A 73 -16.42 2.41 -9.31
CA ILE A 73 -15.00 2.21 -9.60
C ILE A 73 -14.63 0.75 -9.31
N ALA A 74 -14.32 0.01 -10.37
CA ALA A 74 -13.75 -1.32 -10.26
C ALA A 74 -12.47 -1.24 -9.43
N VAL A 75 -12.30 -2.18 -8.49
CA VAL A 75 -11.12 -2.25 -7.60
C VAL A 75 -9.85 -2.11 -8.43
N GLU A 76 -9.79 -2.78 -9.58
CA GLU A 76 -8.70 -2.74 -10.56
C GLU A 76 -8.34 -1.31 -11.01
N ALA A 77 -9.33 -0.47 -11.33
CA ALA A 77 -9.08 0.91 -11.75
C ALA A 77 -8.49 1.75 -10.61
N ALA A 78 -8.95 1.52 -9.37
CA ALA A 78 -8.36 2.17 -8.20
C ALA A 78 -6.93 1.70 -7.94
N LEU A 79 -6.63 0.43 -8.20
CA LEU A 79 -5.28 -0.11 -8.09
C LEU A 79 -4.31 0.44 -9.12
N ASP A 80 -4.75 0.64 -10.35
CA ASP A 80 -3.93 1.29 -11.36
C ASP A 80 -3.47 2.69 -10.88
N GLN A 81 -4.38 3.47 -10.28
CA GLN A 81 -4.03 4.79 -9.75
C GLN A 81 -3.12 4.71 -8.52
N LEU A 82 -3.38 3.78 -7.60
CA LEU A 82 -2.54 3.57 -6.42
C LEU A 82 -1.12 3.12 -6.80
N SER A 83 -1.00 2.22 -7.78
CA SER A 83 0.27 1.71 -8.28
C SER A 83 1.12 2.83 -8.88
N LEU A 84 0.51 3.71 -9.67
CA LEU A 84 1.18 4.87 -10.24
C LEU A 84 1.69 5.83 -9.15
N GLU A 85 0.89 6.11 -8.13
CA GLU A 85 1.29 6.99 -7.03
C GLU A 85 2.40 6.42 -6.16
N ILE A 86 2.37 5.11 -5.90
CA ILE A 86 3.44 4.41 -5.16
C ILE A 86 4.74 4.42 -5.97
N ALA A 87 4.65 4.18 -7.28
CA ALA A 87 5.79 4.25 -8.18
C ALA A 87 6.40 5.67 -8.24
N LEU A 88 5.57 6.71 -8.28
CA LEU A 88 6.02 8.11 -8.26
C LEU A 88 6.77 8.49 -6.99
N MET A 89 6.48 7.85 -5.85
CA MET A 89 7.22 8.04 -4.61
C MET A 89 8.51 7.21 -4.54
N GLY A 90 8.77 6.33 -5.52
CA GLY A 90 9.93 5.44 -5.52
C GLY A 90 9.82 4.27 -4.57
N PHE A 91 8.62 3.87 -4.15
CA PHE A 91 8.41 2.79 -3.17
C PHE A 91 8.43 1.39 -3.79
N GLY A 92 8.34 1.31 -5.13
CA GLY A 92 8.31 0.06 -5.89
C GLY A 92 7.15 0.04 -6.88
N VAL A 93 6.79 -1.16 -7.33
CA VAL A 93 5.65 -1.40 -8.23
C VAL A 93 4.60 -2.24 -7.52
N LEU A 94 3.41 -1.66 -7.36
CA LEU A 94 2.27 -2.34 -6.75
C LEU A 94 1.55 -3.19 -7.80
N GLY A 95 1.31 -4.45 -7.46
CA GLY A 95 0.43 -5.36 -8.20
C GLY A 95 -0.65 -5.95 -7.29
N LEU A 96 -1.57 -6.73 -7.88
CA LEU A 96 -2.64 -7.42 -7.16
C LEU A 96 -2.75 -8.88 -7.63
N GLU A 97 -2.78 -9.78 -6.66
CA GLU A 97 -3.13 -11.17 -6.84
C GLU A 97 -4.51 -11.44 -6.22
N ARG A 98 -5.34 -12.20 -6.95
CA ARG A 98 -6.63 -12.70 -6.44
C ARG A 98 -6.48 -14.14 -5.98
N TRP A 99 -6.63 -14.33 -4.67
CA TRP A 99 -6.63 -15.63 -4.03
C TRP A 99 -8.04 -15.93 -3.52
N GLY A 100 -8.89 -16.53 -4.38
CA GLY A 100 -10.31 -16.71 -4.09
C GLY A 100 -11.00 -15.36 -3.80
N ARG A 101 -11.51 -15.18 -2.58
CA ARG A 101 -12.10 -13.90 -2.11
C ARG A 101 -11.08 -12.95 -1.48
N ALA A 102 -9.84 -13.38 -1.27
CA ALA A 102 -8.79 -12.56 -0.68
C ALA A 102 -8.08 -11.73 -1.75
N LEU A 103 -7.85 -10.46 -1.43
CA LEU A 103 -7.03 -9.54 -2.22
C LEU A 103 -5.64 -9.47 -1.58
N VAL A 104 -4.62 -9.83 -2.37
CA VAL A 104 -3.22 -9.80 -1.94
C VAL A 104 -2.48 -8.79 -2.80
N PHE A 105 -1.95 -7.75 -2.19
CA PHE A 105 -1.04 -6.83 -2.88
C PHE A 105 0.35 -7.42 -2.99
N THR A 106 0.96 -7.22 -4.14
CA THR A 106 2.39 -7.45 -4.36
C THR A 106 3.11 -6.12 -4.42
N LEU A 107 4.30 -6.04 -3.85
CA LEU A 107 5.22 -4.93 -4.05
C LEU A 107 6.58 -5.46 -4.52
N GLU A 108 6.95 -5.10 -5.73
CA GLU A 108 8.22 -5.43 -6.36
C GLU A 108 9.16 -4.22 -6.35
N ARG A 109 10.48 -4.44 -6.41
CA ARG A 109 11.51 -3.39 -6.52
C ARG A 109 11.42 -2.35 -5.40
N SER A 110 11.05 -2.80 -4.21
CA SER A 110 11.00 -1.90 -3.06
C SER A 110 12.41 -1.67 -2.53
N PRO A 111 12.83 -0.41 -2.33
CA PRO A 111 14.19 -0.13 -1.88
C PRO A 111 14.42 -0.47 -0.40
N PHE A 112 13.39 -0.89 0.34
CA PHE A 112 13.45 -1.01 1.79
C PHE A 112 13.61 -2.44 2.32
N GLY A 113 13.55 -3.46 1.44
CA GLY A 113 13.64 -4.87 1.82
C GLY A 113 12.66 -5.30 2.92
N ASP A 114 13.03 -6.33 3.68
CA ASP A 114 12.19 -6.88 4.77
C ASP A 114 11.89 -5.87 5.88
N ALA A 115 12.90 -5.06 6.24
CA ALA A 115 12.80 -4.08 7.32
C ALA A 115 11.77 -2.99 6.99
N GLY A 116 11.57 -2.68 5.71
CA GLY A 116 10.60 -1.69 5.25
C GLY A 116 9.17 -2.19 5.11
N ASP A 117 8.89 -3.49 5.26
CA ASP A 117 7.54 -4.01 5.00
C ASP A 117 6.49 -3.44 5.97
N VAL A 118 6.91 -3.02 7.17
CA VAL A 118 6.04 -2.29 8.12
C VAL A 118 5.66 -0.91 7.59
N LEU A 119 6.62 -0.18 7.01
CA LEU A 119 6.40 1.11 6.36
C LEU A 119 5.47 0.93 5.14
N VAL A 120 5.69 -0.10 4.33
CA VAL A 120 4.83 -0.42 3.18
C VAL A 120 3.41 -0.76 3.64
N ALA A 121 3.25 -1.61 4.66
CA ALA A 121 1.95 -1.98 5.18
C ALA A 121 1.17 -0.76 5.68
N GLY A 122 1.81 0.12 6.46
CA GLY A 122 1.17 1.35 6.94
C GLY A 122 0.78 2.30 5.80
N LEU A 123 1.62 2.43 4.77
CA LEU A 123 1.31 3.19 3.56
C LEU A 123 0.08 2.64 2.85
N LEU A 124 0.02 1.32 2.64
CA LEU A 124 -1.13 0.69 2.01
C LEU A 124 -2.40 0.88 2.84
N GLU A 125 -2.35 0.77 4.16
CA GLU A 125 -3.50 1.06 5.04
C GLU A 125 -4.05 2.46 4.83
N GLY A 126 -3.16 3.48 4.86
CA GLY A 126 -3.56 4.87 4.66
C GLY A 126 -4.17 5.12 3.28
N ALA A 127 -3.57 4.52 2.24
CA ALA A 127 -4.01 4.68 0.87
C ALA A 127 -5.39 4.06 0.65
N LEU A 128 -5.61 2.84 1.14
CA LEU A 128 -6.88 2.13 1.01
C LEU A 128 -7.98 2.81 1.82
N GLN A 129 -7.69 3.22 3.06
CA GLN A 129 -8.63 3.95 3.89
C GLN A 129 -9.14 5.19 3.16
N ARG A 130 -8.24 5.96 2.54
CA ARG A 130 -8.62 7.19 1.88
C ARG A 130 -9.29 6.98 0.52
N ALA A 131 -8.83 6.01 -0.26
CA ALA A 131 -9.38 5.73 -1.59
C ALA A 131 -10.77 5.08 -1.52
N PHE A 132 -11.01 4.19 -0.55
CA PHE A 132 -12.24 3.39 -0.48
C PHE A 132 -13.15 3.75 0.68
N SER A 133 -12.76 4.68 1.57
CA SER A 133 -13.50 5.04 2.79
C SER A 133 -13.84 3.83 3.68
N ARG A 134 -12.97 2.81 3.68
CA ARG A 134 -13.15 1.58 4.46
C ARG A 134 -11.89 1.26 5.25
N GLU A 135 -12.07 0.92 6.53
CA GLU A 135 -10.97 0.42 7.35
C GLU A 135 -10.45 -0.90 6.79
N ALA A 136 -9.18 -0.89 6.43
CA ALA A 136 -8.41 -2.04 6.03
C ALA A 136 -7.18 -2.16 6.93
N VAL A 137 -6.84 -3.40 7.28
CA VAL A 137 -5.60 -3.78 7.93
C VAL A 137 -4.77 -4.55 6.91
N VAL A 138 -3.50 -4.18 6.82
CA VAL A 138 -2.56 -4.79 5.88
C VAL A 138 -1.59 -5.68 6.65
N VAL A 139 -1.56 -6.97 6.28
CA VAL A 139 -0.72 -7.99 6.92
C VAL A 139 0.31 -8.50 5.92
N ARG A 140 1.59 -8.38 6.24
CA ARG A 140 2.67 -9.04 5.48
C ARG A 140 2.48 -10.55 5.54
N LEU A 141 2.40 -11.19 4.38
CA LEU A 141 2.30 -12.64 4.22
C LEU A 141 3.68 -13.27 4.06
N CYS A 142 4.47 -12.78 3.11
CA CYS A 142 5.83 -13.23 2.84
C CYS A 142 6.60 -12.16 2.06
N ARG A 143 7.91 -12.34 1.97
CA ARG A 143 8.74 -11.77 0.91
C ARG A 143 9.50 -12.93 0.28
N GLU A 144 9.38 -13.06 -1.03
CA GLU A 144 10.06 -14.07 -1.83
C GLU A 144 10.83 -13.30 -2.92
N ASP A 145 12.15 -13.47 -2.94
CA ASP A 145 13.06 -12.67 -3.75
C ASP A 145 12.83 -11.15 -3.55
N ASP A 146 12.46 -10.43 -4.60
CA ASP A 146 12.20 -8.98 -4.58
C ASP A 146 10.70 -8.64 -4.41
N THR A 147 9.85 -9.64 -4.20
CA THR A 147 8.39 -9.47 -4.14
C THR A 147 7.87 -9.68 -2.71
N ALA A 148 7.35 -8.61 -2.11
CA ALA A 148 6.58 -8.72 -0.86
C ALA A 148 5.08 -8.89 -1.14
N ARG A 149 4.43 -9.77 -0.38
CA ARG A 149 2.98 -10.01 -0.44
C ARG A 149 2.28 -9.54 0.82
N PHE A 150 1.18 -8.82 0.63
CA PHE A 150 0.40 -8.24 1.70
C PHE A 150 -1.08 -8.56 1.56
N LEU A 151 -1.66 -9.19 2.56
CA LEU A 151 -3.10 -9.39 2.63
C LEU A 151 -3.79 -8.11 3.07
N VAL A 152 -4.85 -7.73 2.35
CA VAL A 152 -5.80 -6.69 2.77
C VAL A 152 -7.01 -7.35 3.39
N THR A 153 -7.33 -7.01 4.63
CA THR A 153 -8.49 -7.58 5.33
C THR A 153 -9.00 -6.66 6.43
N GLY A 154 -10.09 -7.04 7.10
CA GLY A 154 -10.56 -6.36 8.31
C GLY A 154 -9.77 -6.80 9.55
N ARG A 155 -9.86 -6.03 10.64
CA ARG A 155 -9.10 -6.25 11.89
C ARG A 155 -9.13 -7.69 12.40
N ARG A 156 -10.32 -8.30 12.51
CA ARG A 156 -10.48 -9.70 12.96
C ARG A 156 -9.77 -10.70 12.05
N GLY A 157 -9.80 -10.47 10.73
CA GLY A 157 -9.12 -11.31 9.75
C GLY A 157 -7.60 -11.18 9.88
N ALA A 158 -7.12 -9.94 10.08
CA ALA A 158 -5.70 -9.65 10.25
C ALA A 158 -5.13 -10.32 11.51
N GLU A 159 -5.78 -10.16 12.66
CA GLU A 159 -5.39 -10.82 13.91
C GLU A 159 -5.26 -12.33 13.73
N ARG A 160 -6.22 -12.95 13.04
CA ARG A 160 -6.23 -14.41 12.86
C ARG A 160 -5.13 -14.91 11.93
N VAL A 161 -4.90 -14.19 10.83
CA VAL A 161 -3.82 -14.51 9.89
C VAL A 161 -2.46 -14.32 10.58
N GLN A 162 -2.28 -13.26 11.35
CA GLN A 162 -1.07 -13.05 12.14
C GLN A 162 -0.83 -14.19 13.13
N GLU A 163 -1.85 -14.60 13.90
CA GLU A 163 -1.75 -15.75 14.80
C GLU A 163 -1.33 -17.03 14.07
N TRP A 164 -1.92 -17.31 12.90
CA TRP A 164 -1.54 -18.50 12.11
C TRP A 164 -0.10 -18.44 11.60
N LEU A 165 0.32 -17.30 11.05
CA LEU A 165 1.70 -17.11 10.60
C LEU A 165 2.70 -17.25 11.75
N GLN A 166 2.40 -16.67 12.92
CA GLN A 166 3.23 -16.78 14.12
C GLN A 166 3.30 -18.23 14.65
N SER A 167 2.25 -19.03 14.44
CA SER A 167 2.24 -20.46 14.75
C SER A 167 2.99 -21.33 13.73
N GLY A 168 3.60 -20.73 12.69
CA GLY A 168 4.37 -21.42 11.65
C GLY A 168 3.53 -21.96 10.49
N ALA A 169 2.25 -21.59 10.37
CA ALA A 169 1.45 -21.97 9.21
C ALA A 169 1.97 -21.25 7.95
N GLY A 170 1.96 -21.94 6.82
CA GLY A 170 2.27 -21.33 5.52
C GLY A 170 1.23 -20.27 5.15
N TRP A 171 1.64 -19.19 4.48
CA TRP A 171 0.72 -18.10 4.14
C TRP A 171 -0.44 -18.54 3.25
N GLY A 172 -0.20 -19.46 2.30
CA GLY A 172 -1.26 -20.03 1.46
C GLY A 172 -2.31 -20.80 2.28
N GLU A 173 -1.88 -21.50 3.32
CA GLU A 173 -2.78 -22.16 4.27
C GLU A 173 -3.59 -21.13 5.07
N ALA A 174 -2.95 -20.07 5.54
CA ALA A 174 -3.62 -18.99 6.26
C ALA A 174 -4.74 -18.34 5.42
N LEU A 175 -4.49 -18.09 4.13
CA LEU A 175 -5.51 -17.59 3.20
C LEU A 175 -6.66 -18.60 3.00
N ALA A 176 -6.35 -19.89 2.82
CA ALA A 176 -7.37 -20.94 2.66
C ALA A 176 -8.24 -21.11 3.93
N ARG A 177 -7.65 -20.95 5.13
CA ARG A 177 -8.39 -20.95 6.40
C ARG A 177 -9.29 -19.72 6.53
N LEU A 178 -8.83 -18.55 6.09
CA LEU A 178 -9.60 -17.31 6.13
C LEU A 178 -10.88 -17.40 5.26
N GLN A 179 -10.75 -17.90 4.03
CA GLN A 179 -11.87 -18.03 3.08
C GLN A 179 -12.99 -18.96 3.57
N ARG A 180 -12.63 -20.09 4.19
CA ARG A 180 -13.60 -21.07 4.72
C ARG A 180 -14.53 -20.49 5.79
N ARG A 181 -14.11 -19.44 6.48
CA ARG A 181 -14.92 -18.77 7.51
C ARG A 181 -15.86 -17.73 6.94
N THR A 182 -15.45 -16.99 5.91
CA THR A 182 -16.33 -16.01 5.25
C THR A 182 -17.56 -16.68 4.64
N GLY A 183 -17.46 -17.94 4.18
CA GLY A 183 -18.60 -18.70 3.65
C GLY A 183 -19.57 -19.28 4.69
N ARG A 184 -19.27 -19.20 6.00
CA ARG A 184 -20.08 -19.82 7.07
C ARG A 184 -20.90 -18.83 7.91
N GLY A 185 -20.84 -17.53 7.57
CA GLY A 185 -21.52 -16.44 8.29
C GLY A 185 -22.64 -15.75 7.52
N GLU A 186 -23.04 -16.28 6.36
CA GLU A 186 -24.15 -15.79 5.51
C GLU A 186 -25.22 -16.88 5.30
N ALA A 187 -25.43 -17.76 6.28
CA ALA A 187 -26.51 -18.76 6.28
C ALA A 187 -27.32 -18.67 7.58
#